data_AF-A0A9Q9EJU9-F1
#
_entry.id   AF-A0A9Q9EJU9-F1
#
_cell.length_a   1.000
_cell.length_b   1.000
_cell.length_c   1.000
_cell.angle_alpha   90.00
_cell.angle_beta   90.00
_cell.angle_gamma   90.00
#
_symmetry.space_group_name_H-M   'P 1'
#
loop_
_entity.id
_entity.type
_entity.pdbx_description
1 polymer ?
#
loop_
_entity_poly.entity_id
_entity_poly.type
_entity_poly.pdbx_seq_one_letter_code
_entity_poly.pdbx_strand_id
1 'polypeptide(L)'
;MAQILGLHVVDEDRQTRSSPACSELEKELRRRSWYSAYNFDCLLALQLSRPRCIKLSDSAVNLPAPQDFSLFDYKNDTLLQMPPGPHPGYLFKETIRFSHIVGQVIDDLYAPQHTRTAHLGATAIELLDRKLINWRNELPRHLRFDLGHAFEKKSLFEQQRNVLALKFHHLRALVHRPHLCHEWLSKDSARIAGTTERVQLQIAASGRLCISAAQATARMLHNVSDKHSLIETFPWWQLVPYLVCACSVLLVAGKCVPPSSEGDQISKEQCEADATNCMRVLDALSVSSVPAKNAAVMLRALQSYEKLASAPSAVQAVDTQSLHKTQQQQRLSGQQ
;
A
#
# COMPACT_ATOMS: atom_id res chain seq x y z
N MET A 1 4.07 -20.37 17.95
CA MET A 1 3.92 -19.96 19.37
C MET A 1 2.49 -19.59 19.72
N ALA A 2 1.87 -18.55 19.14
CA ALA A 2 0.50 -18.15 19.51
C ALA A 2 -0.56 -19.26 19.37
N GLN A 3 -0.50 -20.05 18.29
CA GLN A 3 -1.39 -21.21 18.10
C GLN A 3 -1.14 -22.32 19.14
N ILE A 4 0.12 -22.61 19.45
CA ILE A 4 0.51 -23.60 20.48
C ILE A 4 -0.04 -23.20 21.86
N LEU A 5 -0.05 -21.90 22.16
CA LEU A 5 -0.62 -21.34 23.38
C LEU A 5 -2.16 -21.29 23.38
N GLY A 6 -2.80 -21.78 22.30
CA GLY A 6 -4.27 -21.83 22.19
C GLY A 6 -4.94 -20.47 21.97
N LEU A 7 -4.20 -19.41 21.62
CA LEU A 7 -4.75 -18.05 21.50
C LEU A 7 -5.72 -17.86 20.32
N HIS A 8 -5.90 -18.88 19.49
CA HIS A 8 -6.66 -18.85 18.23
C HIS A 8 -8.05 -19.46 18.33
N VAL A 9 -8.41 -20.06 19.47
CA VAL A 9 -9.70 -20.72 19.72
C VAL A 9 -10.44 -19.98 20.83
N VAL A 10 -11.77 -19.90 20.70
CA VAL A 10 -12.70 -19.05 21.47
C VAL A 10 -12.46 -19.10 22.98
N ASP A 11 -12.80 -17.99 23.64
CA ASP A 11 -13.10 -17.84 25.07
C ASP A 11 -14.24 -18.78 25.54
N GLU A 12 -14.19 -20.08 25.25
CA GLU A 12 -15.08 -20.99 25.94
C GLU A 12 -14.69 -20.96 27.41
N ASP A 13 -15.68 -20.59 28.22
CA ASP A 13 -15.66 -20.79 29.65
C ASP A 13 -15.17 -22.22 29.89
N ARG A 14 -13.96 -22.35 30.44
CA ARG A 14 -13.42 -23.61 30.93
C ARG A 14 -14.27 -24.17 32.10
N GLN A 15 -15.57 -23.93 32.15
CA GLN A 15 -16.49 -24.50 33.13
C GLN A 15 -16.47 -26.05 33.13
N THR A 16 -15.98 -26.68 32.06
CA THR A 16 -15.85 -28.14 31.95
C THR A 16 -14.50 -28.71 32.42
N ARG A 17 -13.54 -27.86 32.84
CA ARG A 17 -12.26 -28.31 33.40
C ARG A 17 -11.97 -27.55 34.68
N SER A 18 -11.47 -28.23 35.70
CA SER A 18 -11.12 -27.74 37.04
C SER A 18 -10.04 -26.64 37.10
N SER A 19 -9.85 -25.86 36.02
CA SER A 19 -9.01 -24.68 35.96
C SER A 19 -9.75 -23.46 36.54
N PRO A 20 -9.07 -22.55 37.25
CA PRO A 20 -9.67 -21.29 37.68
C PRO A 20 -10.24 -20.54 36.47
N ALA A 21 -11.38 -19.88 36.66
CA ALA A 21 -12.01 -19.06 35.64
C ALA A 21 -11.01 -18.00 35.15
N CYS A 22 -10.81 -17.94 33.83
CA CYS A 22 -9.97 -16.92 33.19
C CYS A 22 -10.64 -15.55 33.38
N SER A 23 -9.89 -14.57 33.89
CA SER A 23 -10.43 -13.23 34.14
C SER A 23 -10.78 -12.49 32.84
N GLU A 24 -11.65 -11.48 32.93
CA GLU A 24 -11.99 -10.67 31.76
C GLU A 24 -10.78 -9.90 31.21
N LEU A 25 -9.86 -9.49 32.08
CA LEU A 25 -8.59 -8.88 31.65
C LEU A 25 -7.71 -9.89 30.91
N GLU A 26 -7.57 -11.12 31.42
CA GLU A 26 -6.76 -12.15 30.76
C GLU A 26 -7.34 -12.53 29.38
N LYS A 27 -8.67 -12.70 29.28
CA LYS A 27 -9.36 -12.94 27.99
C LYS A 27 -9.06 -11.81 27.00
N GLU A 28 -9.16 -10.55 27.43
CA GLU A 28 -8.88 -9.39 26.60
C GLU A 28 -7.41 -9.33 26.15
N LEU A 29 -6.46 -9.61 27.05
CA LEU A 29 -5.03 -9.69 26.72
C LEU A 29 -4.73 -10.80 25.70
N ARG A 30 -5.39 -11.97 25.81
CA ARG A 30 -5.28 -13.08 24.85
C ARG A 30 -5.80 -12.68 23.47
N ARG A 31 -7.00 -12.07 23.39
CA ARG A 31 -7.57 -11.54 22.13
C ARG A 31 -6.61 -10.53 21.49
N ARG A 32 -6.11 -9.57 22.26
CA ARG A 32 -5.16 -8.55 21.75
C ARG A 32 -3.86 -9.15 21.27
N SER A 33 -3.33 -10.15 21.97
CA SER A 33 -2.11 -10.86 21.58
C SER A 33 -2.30 -11.59 20.25
N TRP A 34 -3.41 -12.31 20.11
CA TRP A 34 -3.76 -12.99 18.86
C TRP A 34 -3.88 -12.02 17.69
N TYR A 35 -4.69 -10.97 17.85
CA TYR A 35 -4.93 -10.01 16.79
C TYR A 35 -3.73 -9.13 16.48
N SER A 36 -2.82 -8.91 17.43
CA SER A 36 -1.52 -8.30 17.15
C SER A 36 -0.70 -9.18 16.19
N ALA A 37 -0.60 -10.48 16.49
CA ALA A 37 0.09 -11.43 15.60
C ALA A 37 -0.56 -11.49 14.21
N TYR A 38 -1.90 -11.54 14.15
CA TYR A 38 -2.66 -11.50 12.89
C TYR A 38 -2.40 -10.23 12.07
N ASN A 39 -2.43 -9.05 12.71
CA ASN A 39 -2.16 -7.78 12.05
C ASN A 39 -0.74 -7.71 11.50
N PHE A 40 0.25 -8.17 12.27
CA PHE A 40 1.63 -8.24 11.82
C PHE A 40 1.82 -9.22 10.66
N ASP A 41 1.19 -10.40 10.71
CA ASP A 41 1.26 -11.36 9.62
C ASP A 41 0.67 -10.80 8.32
N CYS A 42 -0.50 -10.15 8.39
CA CYS A 42 -1.11 -9.48 7.24
C CYS A 42 -0.23 -8.36 6.68
N LEU A 43 0.34 -7.53 7.55
CA LEU A 43 1.24 -6.44 7.16
C LEU A 43 2.47 -6.98 6.42
N LEU A 44 3.13 -7.98 6.99
CA LEU A 44 4.34 -8.57 6.42
C LEU A 44 4.04 -9.33 5.12
N ALA A 45 2.91 -10.03 5.05
CA ALA A 45 2.46 -10.68 3.83
C ALA A 45 2.24 -9.67 2.69
N LEU A 46 1.60 -8.54 2.99
CA LEU A 46 1.38 -7.46 2.01
C LEU A 46 2.70 -6.83 1.55
N GLN A 47 3.63 -6.56 2.48
CA GLN A 47 4.88 -5.85 2.17
C GLN A 47 5.92 -6.74 1.48
N LEU A 48 6.00 -8.02 1.86
CA LEU A 48 7.00 -8.95 1.36
C LEU A 48 6.47 -9.85 0.24
N SER A 49 5.21 -9.66 -0.18
CA SER A 49 4.55 -10.47 -1.22
C SER A 49 4.62 -11.97 -0.92
N ARG A 50 4.42 -12.35 0.35
CA ARG A 50 4.43 -13.74 0.79
C ARG A 50 3.01 -14.19 1.17
N PRO A 51 2.70 -15.49 1.11
CA PRO A 51 1.45 -16.01 1.67
C PRO A 51 1.32 -15.68 3.17
N ARG A 52 0.09 -15.47 3.63
CA ARG A 52 -0.22 -15.31 5.05
C ARG A 52 -0.09 -16.65 5.77
N CYS A 53 0.42 -16.61 6.99
CA CYS A 53 0.50 -17.76 7.89
C CYS A 53 -0.80 -17.97 8.66
N ILE A 54 -1.51 -16.90 9.00
CA ILE A 54 -2.74 -16.95 9.81
C ILE A 54 -3.96 -16.71 8.91
N LYS A 55 -4.78 -17.74 8.75
CA LYS A 55 -6.09 -17.65 8.09
C LYS A 55 -7.18 -17.42 9.12
N LEU A 56 -8.13 -16.54 8.77
CA LEU A 56 -9.30 -16.26 9.61
C LEU A 56 -10.18 -17.49 9.81
N SER A 57 -10.30 -18.36 8.79
CA SER A 57 -11.04 -19.63 8.85
C SER A 57 -10.55 -20.58 9.94
N ASP A 58 -9.29 -20.43 10.33
CA ASP A 58 -8.60 -21.34 11.25
C ASP A 58 -8.58 -20.75 12.67
N SER A 59 -9.34 -19.67 12.89
CA SER A 59 -9.40 -18.95 14.14
C SER A 59 -10.82 -18.61 14.53
N ALA A 60 -11.11 -18.68 15.82
CA ALA A 60 -12.39 -18.31 16.37
C ALA A 60 -12.13 -17.43 17.60
N VAL A 61 -11.74 -16.17 17.38
CA VAL A 61 -11.39 -15.25 18.48
C VAL A 61 -12.29 -14.01 18.37
N ASN A 62 -12.99 -13.67 19.45
CA ASN A 62 -13.84 -12.48 19.48
C ASN A 62 -13.00 -11.21 19.31
N LEU A 63 -13.54 -10.20 18.62
CA LEU A 63 -12.87 -8.91 18.51
C LEU A 63 -12.61 -8.32 19.91
N PRO A 64 -11.43 -7.72 20.14
CA PRO A 64 -11.10 -7.10 21.41
C PRO A 64 -12.02 -5.90 21.70
N ALA A 65 -12.20 -5.60 22.98
CA ALA A 65 -12.93 -4.42 23.42
C ALA A 65 -12.20 -3.14 22.95
N PRO A 66 -12.91 -2.05 22.66
CA PRO A 66 -12.30 -0.77 22.23
C PRO A 66 -11.64 0.01 23.38
N GLN A 67 -11.36 -0.64 24.51
CA GLN A 67 -10.70 -0.04 25.67
C GLN A 67 -9.23 0.23 25.39
N ASP A 68 -8.66 1.26 26.02
CA ASP A 68 -7.22 1.47 26.00
C ASP A 68 -6.55 0.76 27.19
N PHE A 69 -5.23 0.54 27.12
CA PHE A 69 -4.45 -0.07 28.21
C PHE A 69 -4.53 0.72 29.52
N SER A 70 -4.84 2.02 29.46
CA SER A 70 -5.10 2.87 30.63
C SER A 70 -6.32 2.43 31.45
N LEU A 71 -7.23 1.64 30.86
CA LEU A 71 -8.42 1.11 31.53
C LEU A 71 -8.20 -0.30 32.08
N PHE A 72 -6.97 -0.82 32.06
CA PHE A 72 -6.66 -2.16 32.56
C PHE A 72 -6.24 -2.09 34.02
N ASP A 73 -7.01 -2.73 34.90
CA ASP A 73 -6.66 -2.84 36.31
C ASP A 73 -5.91 -4.15 36.55
N TYR A 74 -4.59 -4.09 36.38
CA TYR A 74 -3.70 -5.23 36.61
C TYR A 74 -3.65 -5.69 38.06
N LYS A 75 -4.04 -4.85 39.02
CA LYS A 75 -4.01 -5.20 40.45
C LYS A 75 -5.21 -6.07 40.81
N ASN A 76 -6.38 -5.72 40.28
CA ASN A 76 -7.62 -6.42 40.54
C ASN A 76 -8.01 -7.41 39.42
N ASP A 77 -7.19 -7.51 38.37
CA ASP A 77 -7.38 -8.39 37.20
C ASP A 77 -8.74 -8.16 36.49
N THR A 78 -9.08 -6.87 36.33
CA THR A 78 -10.37 -6.44 35.77
C THR A 78 -10.21 -5.35 34.71
N LEU A 79 -11.29 -5.11 33.97
CA LEU A 79 -11.41 -4.03 33.00
C LEU A 79 -12.26 -2.90 33.60
N LEU A 80 -11.71 -1.70 33.63
CA LEU A 80 -12.43 -0.52 34.10
C LEU A 80 -13.54 -0.12 33.11
N GLN A 81 -14.59 0.51 33.62
CA GLN A 81 -15.66 1.02 32.78
C GLN A 81 -15.15 2.11 31.84
N MET A 82 -15.58 2.05 30.58
CA MET A 82 -15.22 3.08 29.61
C MET A 82 -15.96 4.38 29.94
N PRO A 83 -15.26 5.53 29.99
CA PRO A 83 -15.93 6.82 30.06
C PRO A 83 -16.85 7.04 28.84
N PRO A 84 -17.84 7.94 28.91
CA PRO A 84 -18.53 8.38 27.70
C PRO A 84 -17.58 9.20 26.80
N GLY A 85 -17.73 9.06 25.47
CA GLY A 85 -16.99 9.87 24.50
C GLY A 85 -16.03 9.10 23.58
N PRO A 86 -15.15 9.79 22.84
CA PRO A 86 -14.18 9.19 21.94
C PRO A 86 -13.04 8.51 22.71
N HIS A 87 -12.62 7.32 22.27
CA HIS A 87 -11.58 6.53 22.94
C HIS A 87 -10.46 6.11 22.00
N PRO A 88 -9.18 6.21 22.43
CA PRO A 88 -8.05 5.80 21.59
C PRO A 88 -8.07 4.30 21.22
N GLY A 89 -8.65 3.44 22.05
CA GLY A 89 -8.65 1.99 21.84
C GLY A 89 -9.45 1.53 20.60
N TYR A 90 -10.33 2.37 20.04
CA TYR A 90 -11.03 2.08 18.78
C TYR A 90 -10.05 1.87 17.61
N LEU A 91 -8.87 2.51 17.63
CA LEU A 91 -7.87 2.34 16.57
C LEU A 91 -7.47 0.87 16.39
N PHE A 92 -7.28 0.13 17.49
CA PHE A 92 -6.84 -1.26 17.43
C PHE A 92 -7.92 -2.15 16.81
N LYS A 93 -9.17 -1.97 17.27
CA LYS A 93 -10.34 -2.67 16.73
C LYS A 93 -10.51 -2.40 15.22
N GLU A 94 -10.44 -1.14 14.80
CA GLU A 94 -10.59 -0.79 13.38
C GLU A 94 -9.40 -1.25 12.53
N THR A 95 -8.20 -1.32 13.12
CA THR A 95 -7.02 -1.90 12.46
C THR A 95 -7.20 -3.40 12.20
N ILE A 96 -7.84 -4.13 13.11
CA ILE A 96 -8.16 -5.56 12.90
C ILE A 96 -9.14 -5.73 11.74
N ARG A 97 -10.22 -4.95 11.74
CA ARG A 97 -11.22 -4.96 10.65
C ARG A 97 -10.58 -4.63 9.31
N PHE A 98 -9.67 -3.65 9.28
CA PHE A 98 -8.88 -3.33 8.10
C PHE A 98 -7.98 -4.50 7.67
N SER A 99 -7.30 -5.18 8.59
CA SER A 99 -6.46 -6.34 8.30
C SER A 99 -7.24 -7.54 7.76
N HIS A 100 -8.54 -7.68 8.07
CA HIS A 100 -9.39 -8.66 7.40
C HIS A 100 -9.51 -8.36 5.89
N ILE A 101 -9.65 -7.08 5.52
CA ILE A 101 -9.69 -6.65 4.12
C ILE A 101 -8.32 -6.86 3.47
N VAL A 102 -7.22 -6.50 4.14
CA VAL A 102 -5.85 -6.79 3.66
C VAL A 102 -5.69 -8.27 3.34
N GLY A 103 -6.17 -9.14 4.22
CA GLY A 103 -6.13 -10.58 4.02
C GLY A 103 -6.83 -11.02 2.74
N GLN A 104 -8.04 -10.49 2.50
CA GLN A 104 -8.79 -10.74 1.26
C GLN A 104 -8.06 -10.18 0.04
N VAL A 105 -7.47 -8.99 0.11
CA VAL A 105 -6.66 -8.44 -0.99
C VAL A 105 -5.49 -9.35 -1.34
N ILE A 106 -4.79 -9.89 -0.33
CA ILE A 106 -3.67 -10.82 -0.56
C ILE A 106 -4.18 -12.09 -1.26
N ASP A 107 -5.23 -12.71 -0.71
CA ASP A 107 -5.75 -13.98 -1.22
C ASP A 107 -6.39 -13.81 -2.62
N ASP A 108 -7.12 -12.71 -2.82
CA ASP A 108 -7.92 -12.44 -4.01
C ASP A 108 -7.16 -11.63 -5.07
N LEU A 109 -6.00 -11.03 -4.85
CA LEU A 109 -5.28 -10.30 -5.92
C LEU A 109 -3.81 -10.70 -6.06
N TYR A 110 -3.16 -11.15 -4.98
CA TYR A 110 -1.71 -11.37 -4.96
C TYR A 110 -1.30 -12.82 -4.71
N ALA A 111 -2.24 -13.72 -4.38
CA ALA A 111 -1.96 -15.14 -4.32
C ALA A 111 -1.51 -15.66 -5.70
N PRO A 112 -0.66 -16.70 -5.77
CA PRO A 112 -0.26 -17.35 -7.02
C PRO A 112 -1.46 -18.04 -7.71
N GLN A 113 -2.34 -17.25 -8.34
CA GLN A 113 -3.52 -17.77 -9.02
C GLN A 113 -3.20 -18.01 -10.50
N HIS A 114 -3.43 -19.24 -10.93
CA HIS A 114 -3.23 -19.66 -12.30
C HIS A 114 -4.43 -19.15 -13.12
N THR A 115 -4.17 -18.15 -13.99
CA THR A 115 -5.07 -17.64 -15.04
C THR A 115 -6.40 -17.04 -14.55
N ARG A 116 -6.40 -15.74 -14.23
CA ARG A 116 -7.63 -14.94 -14.23
C ARG A 116 -7.83 -14.24 -15.55
N THR A 117 -9.05 -14.28 -16.07
CA THR A 117 -9.47 -13.40 -17.16
C THR A 117 -9.55 -11.96 -16.66
N ALA A 118 -9.38 -10.98 -17.57
CA ALA A 118 -9.44 -9.56 -17.23
C ALA A 118 -10.74 -9.17 -16.50
N HIS A 119 -11.88 -9.76 -16.90
CA HIS A 119 -13.18 -9.52 -16.26
C HIS A 119 -13.25 -10.00 -14.80
N LEU A 120 -12.73 -11.19 -14.50
CA LEU A 120 -12.70 -11.73 -13.13
C LEU A 120 -11.80 -10.90 -12.23
N GLY A 121 -10.66 -10.43 -12.76
CA GLY A 121 -9.80 -9.47 -12.07
C GLY A 121 -10.51 -8.16 -11.75
N ALA A 122 -11.21 -7.57 -12.73
CA ALA A 122 -11.90 -6.30 -12.56
C ALA A 122 -13.04 -6.36 -11.52
N THR A 123 -13.82 -7.45 -11.51
CA THR A 123 -14.89 -7.66 -10.52
C THR A 123 -14.34 -7.80 -9.10
N ALA A 124 -13.23 -8.53 -8.91
CA ALA A 124 -12.60 -8.68 -7.60
C ALA A 124 -12.08 -7.33 -7.07
N ILE A 125 -11.46 -6.54 -7.93
CA ILE A 125 -10.96 -5.19 -7.61
C ILE A 125 -12.10 -4.28 -7.12
N GLU A 126 -13.24 -4.24 -7.82
CA GLU A 126 -14.40 -3.44 -7.40
C GLU A 126 -14.98 -3.88 -6.06
N LEU A 127 -15.08 -5.18 -5.84
CA LEU A 127 -15.59 -5.71 -4.58
C LEU A 127 -14.70 -5.29 -3.40
N LEU A 128 -13.39 -5.40 -3.58
CA LEU A 128 -12.40 -5.04 -2.56
C LEU A 128 -12.37 -3.52 -2.31
N ASP A 129 -12.44 -2.69 -3.36
CA ASP A 129 -12.53 -1.23 -3.22
C ASP A 129 -13.80 -0.82 -2.45
N ARG A 130 -14.94 -1.45 -2.76
CA ARG A 130 -16.20 -1.19 -2.04
C ARG A 130 -16.10 -1.57 -0.56
N LYS A 131 -15.47 -2.70 -0.23
CA LYS A 131 -15.21 -3.09 1.18
C LYS A 131 -14.33 -2.05 1.89
N LEU A 132 -13.29 -1.54 1.23
CA LEU A 132 -12.43 -0.49 1.76
C LEU A 132 -13.19 0.81 2.01
N ILE A 133 -14.01 1.26 1.06
CA ILE A 133 -14.83 2.47 1.18
C ILE A 133 -15.84 2.32 2.33
N ASN A 134 -16.52 1.17 2.41
CA ASN A 134 -17.47 0.90 3.49
C ASN A 134 -16.79 0.92 4.85
N TRP A 135 -15.63 0.26 4.98
CA TRP A 135 -14.85 0.31 6.22
C TRP A 135 -14.52 1.73 6.64
N ARG A 136 -14.06 2.59 5.73
CA ARG A 136 -13.81 4.01 6.02
C ARG A 136 -15.08 4.71 6.50
N ASN A 137 -16.21 4.50 5.81
CA ASN A 137 -17.46 5.17 6.14
C ASN A 137 -18.03 4.73 7.50
N GLU A 138 -17.77 3.50 7.91
CA GLU A 138 -18.18 2.92 9.20
C GLU A 138 -17.25 3.31 10.37
N LEU A 139 -16.12 3.98 10.12
CA LEU A 139 -15.26 4.45 11.20
C LEU A 139 -16.00 5.42 12.12
N PRO A 140 -15.77 5.34 13.45
CA PRO A 140 -16.24 6.35 14.39
C PRO A 140 -15.79 7.76 13.96
N ARG A 141 -16.62 8.78 14.20
CA ARG A 141 -16.36 10.16 13.74
C ARG A 141 -14.96 10.67 14.09
N HIS A 142 -14.45 10.39 15.28
CA HIS A 142 -13.11 10.82 15.72
C HIS A 142 -11.95 10.16 14.95
N LEU A 143 -12.21 9.02 14.28
CA LEU A 143 -11.28 8.28 13.41
C LEU A 143 -11.53 8.51 11.91
N ARG A 144 -12.61 9.20 11.53
CA ARG A 144 -12.91 9.51 10.13
C ARG A 144 -11.91 10.54 9.59
N PHE A 145 -11.03 10.12 8.70
CA PHE A 145 -10.00 10.98 8.10
C PHE A 145 -10.46 11.74 6.86
N ASP A 146 -11.66 11.45 6.35
CA ASP A 146 -12.30 12.13 5.22
C ASP A 146 -13.25 13.26 5.65
N LEU A 147 -13.44 13.44 6.97
CA LEU A 147 -14.24 14.53 7.53
C LEU A 147 -13.31 15.65 8.05
N GLY A 148 -13.82 16.88 8.05
CA GLY A 148 -13.10 18.04 8.58
C GLY A 148 -13.06 18.05 10.12
N HIS A 149 -11.86 18.25 10.68
CA HIS A 149 -11.60 18.37 12.12
C HIS A 149 -11.00 19.75 12.47
N ALA A 150 -11.47 20.81 11.81
CA ALA A 150 -10.83 22.13 11.78
C ALA A 150 -10.61 22.79 13.16
N PHE A 151 -11.40 22.42 14.18
CA PHE A 151 -11.31 22.96 15.53
C PHE A 151 -10.59 22.04 16.52
N GLU A 152 -10.11 20.88 16.07
CA GLU A 152 -9.36 19.97 16.92
C GLU A 152 -7.90 20.43 17.01
N LYS A 153 -7.37 20.56 18.23
CA LYS A 153 -5.94 20.75 18.44
C LYS A 153 -5.19 19.49 18.00
N LYS A 154 -3.89 19.61 17.72
CA LYS A 154 -3.03 18.44 17.53
C LYS A 154 -3.24 17.45 18.66
N SER A 155 -3.71 16.26 18.32
CA SER A 155 -4.19 15.27 19.27
C SER A 155 -3.74 13.87 18.88
N LEU A 156 -3.83 12.94 19.82
CA LEU A 156 -3.69 11.51 19.53
C LEU A 156 -4.65 11.06 18.41
N PHE A 157 -5.86 11.63 18.33
CA PHE A 157 -6.82 11.26 17.29
C PHE A 157 -6.40 11.74 15.90
N GLU A 158 -5.71 12.88 15.78
CA GLU A 158 -5.09 13.30 14.51
C GLU A 158 -4.07 12.26 14.04
N GLN A 159 -3.17 11.82 14.93
CA GLN A 159 -2.19 10.77 14.63
C GLN A 159 -2.89 9.46 14.21
N GLN A 160 -3.94 9.05 14.93
CA GLN A 160 -4.72 7.86 14.59
C GLN A 160 -5.39 7.97 13.21
N ARG A 161 -5.97 9.13 12.88
CA ARG A 161 -6.54 9.39 11.55
C ARG A 161 -5.48 9.32 10.46
N ASN A 162 -4.30 9.88 10.69
CA ASN A 162 -3.19 9.82 9.74
C ASN A 162 -2.71 8.39 9.49
N VAL A 163 -2.62 7.57 10.55
CA VAL A 163 -2.30 6.13 10.43
C VAL A 163 -3.34 5.42 9.55
N LEU A 164 -4.63 5.65 9.81
CA LEU A 164 -5.71 5.01 9.06
C LEU A 164 -5.78 5.48 7.60
N ALA A 165 -5.60 6.78 7.35
CA ALA A 165 -5.57 7.35 6.02
C ALA A 165 -4.41 6.80 5.18
N LEU A 166 -3.20 6.74 5.75
CA LEU A 166 -2.03 6.14 5.07
C LEU A 166 -2.30 4.68 4.70
N LYS A 167 -2.81 3.88 5.64
CA LYS A 167 -3.17 2.47 5.40
C LYS A 167 -4.22 2.35 4.28
N PHE A 168 -5.26 3.15 4.35
CA PHE A 168 -6.34 3.17 3.37
C PHE A 168 -5.82 3.48 1.96
N HIS A 169 -5.10 4.60 1.80
CA HIS A 169 -4.59 5.02 0.49
C HIS A 169 -3.55 4.04 -0.06
N HIS A 170 -2.68 3.48 0.80
CA HIS A 170 -1.74 2.46 0.41
C HIS A 170 -2.43 1.19 -0.12
N LEU A 171 -3.37 0.62 0.63
CA LEU A 171 -4.06 -0.60 0.22
C LEU A 171 -4.92 -0.36 -1.03
N ARG A 172 -5.58 0.80 -1.13
CA ARG A 172 -6.37 1.17 -2.31
C ARG A 172 -5.50 1.31 -3.56
N ALA A 173 -4.30 1.89 -3.44
CA ALA A 173 -3.34 1.94 -4.53
C ALA A 173 -2.93 0.53 -4.98
N LEU A 174 -2.68 -0.39 -4.04
CA LEU A 174 -2.36 -1.79 -4.33
C LEU A 174 -3.52 -2.51 -5.04
N VAL A 175 -4.75 -2.40 -4.53
CA VAL A 175 -5.95 -3.03 -5.12
C VAL A 175 -6.10 -2.67 -6.59
N HIS A 176 -5.89 -1.40 -6.96
CA HIS A 176 -6.04 -0.95 -8.35
C HIS A 176 -4.77 -1.06 -9.21
N ARG A 177 -3.62 -1.39 -8.60
CA ARG A 177 -2.31 -1.44 -9.27
C ARG A 177 -2.26 -2.34 -10.52
N PRO A 178 -2.94 -3.51 -10.58
CA PRO A 178 -2.93 -4.36 -11.78
C PRO A 178 -3.42 -3.65 -13.05
N HIS A 179 -4.24 -2.59 -12.92
CA HIS A 179 -4.80 -1.85 -14.04
C HIS A 179 -4.00 -0.60 -14.44
N LEU A 180 -2.92 -0.25 -13.71
CA LEU A 180 -2.15 0.97 -13.97
C LEU A 180 -1.48 0.97 -15.35
N CYS A 181 -0.97 -0.17 -15.82
CA CYS A 181 -0.21 -0.28 -17.08
C CYS A 181 -0.97 -1.03 -18.18
N HIS A 182 -2.27 -1.30 -18.01
CA HIS A 182 -3.02 -2.15 -18.93
C HIS A 182 -2.99 -1.60 -20.37
N GLU A 183 -3.17 -0.30 -20.55
CA GLU A 183 -3.17 0.33 -21.88
C GLU A 183 -1.80 0.30 -22.57
N TRP A 184 -0.70 0.28 -21.82
CA TRP A 184 0.65 0.22 -22.37
C TRP A 184 1.05 -1.21 -22.75
N LEU A 185 0.80 -2.19 -21.86
CA LEU A 185 1.05 -3.61 -22.14
C LEU A 185 0.13 -4.17 -23.23
N SER A 186 -1.07 -3.59 -23.39
CA SER A 186 -2.01 -4.00 -24.42
C SER A 186 -1.66 -3.47 -25.82
N LYS A 187 -0.80 -2.44 -25.95
CA LYS A 187 -0.35 -1.92 -27.26
C LYS A 187 0.60 -2.88 -27.98
N ASP A 188 1.45 -3.60 -27.24
CA ASP A 188 2.30 -4.66 -27.80
C ASP A 188 1.55 -5.98 -28.03
N SER A 189 0.40 -6.15 -27.37
CA SER A 189 -0.45 -7.33 -27.48
C SER A 189 -1.78 -6.97 -28.15
N ALA A 190 -1.75 -6.85 -29.48
CA ALA A 190 -2.92 -6.88 -30.37
C ALA A 190 -3.73 -8.21 -30.29
N ARG A 191 -3.72 -8.90 -29.15
CA ARG A 191 -4.22 -10.26 -28.94
C ARG A 191 -5.20 -10.42 -27.76
N ILE A 192 -5.58 -9.38 -27.02
CA ILE A 192 -6.78 -9.48 -26.15
C ILE A 192 -8.03 -9.20 -26.99
N ALA A 193 -8.24 -10.03 -28.02
CA ALA A 193 -9.51 -10.13 -28.73
C ALA A 193 -10.51 -10.81 -27.78
N GLY A 194 -11.22 -10.02 -26.96
CA GLY A 194 -12.25 -10.55 -26.07
C GLY A 194 -12.71 -9.65 -24.91
N THR A 195 -12.07 -8.52 -24.65
CA THR A 195 -12.54 -7.56 -23.64
C THR A 195 -13.52 -6.56 -24.24
N THR A 196 -14.74 -6.53 -23.71
CA THR A 196 -15.77 -5.55 -24.07
C THR A 196 -15.28 -4.13 -23.74
N GLU A 197 -15.69 -3.13 -24.53
CA GLU A 197 -15.43 -1.69 -24.31
C GLU A 197 -15.72 -1.27 -22.85
N ARG A 198 -16.81 -1.77 -22.26
CA ARG A 198 -17.16 -1.55 -20.85
C ARG A 198 -16.05 -1.97 -19.88
N VAL A 199 -15.41 -3.13 -20.12
CA VAL A 199 -14.32 -3.63 -19.27
C VAL A 199 -13.08 -2.75 -19.44
N GLN A 200 -12.82 -2.24 -20.64
CA GLN A 200 -11.71 -1.31 -20.88
C GLN A 200 -11.92 0.02 -20.14
N LEU A 201 -13.12 0.59 -20.19
CA LEU A 201 -13.46 1.80 -19.43
C LEU A 201 -13.30 1.60 -17.91
N GLN A 202 -13.71 0.43 -17.41
CA GLN A 202 -13.57 0.05 -16.01
C GLN A 202 -12.09 -0.07 -15.58
N ILE A 203 -11.25 -0.68 -16.44
CA ILE A 203 -9.80 -0.78 -16.23
C ILE A 203 -9.17 0.62 -16.21
N ALA A 204 -9.51 1.49 -17.15
CA ALA A 204 -9.01 2.86 -17.18
C ALA A 204 -9.43 3.66 -15.94
N ALA A 205 -10.69 3.52 -15.50
CA ALA A 205 -11.18 4.14 -14.27
C ALA A 205 -10.43 3.62 -13.03
N SER A 206 -10.19 2.31 -12.97
CA SER A 206 -9.38 1.69 -11.91
C SER A 206 -7.94 2.22 -11.91
N GLY A 207 -7.31 2.38 -13.08
CA GLY A 207 -5.99 3.00 -13.21
C GLY A 207 -5.95 4.41 -12.58
N ARG A 208 -6.95 5.24 -12.86
CA ARG A 208 -7.08 6.59 -12.24
C ARG A 208 -7.25 6.54 -10.72
N LEU A 209 -7.98 5.56 -10.19
CA LEU A 209 -8.12 5.35 -8.74
C LEU A 209 -6.78 4.97 -8.09
N CYS A 210 -5.96 4.16 -8.75
CA CYS A 210 -4.60 3.84 -8.30
C CYS A 210 -3.74 5.11 -8.16
N ILE A 211 -3.74 5.96 -9.19
CA ILE A 211 -3.00 7.22 -9.22
C ILE A 211 -3.49 8.16 -8.12
N SER A 212 -4.82 8.36 -8.02
CA SER A 212 -5.43 9.22 -7.01
C SER A 212 -5.07 8.79 -5.58
N ALA A 213 -5.05 7.48 -5.30
CA ALA A 213 -4.65 6.96 -4.00
C ALA A 213 -3.16 7.20 -3.70
N ALA A 214 -2.29 7.06 -4.69
CA ALA A 214 -0.87 7.40 -4.55
C ALA A 214 -0.64 8.91 -4.31
N GLN A 215 -1.35 9.78 -5.05
CA GLN A 215 -1.31 11.22 -4.85
C GLN A 215 -1.79 11.62 -3.45
N ALA A 216 -2.87 11.00 -2.95
CA ALA A 216 -3.35 11.25 -1.59
C ALA A 216 -2.27 10.94 -0.54
N THR A 217 -1.55 9.82 -0.71
CA THR A 217 -0.40 9.46 0.15
C THR A 217 0.70 10.52 0.10
N ALA A 218 1.06 11.02 -1.10
CA ALA A 218 2.07 12.06 -1.25
C ALA A 218 1.66 13.40 -0.62
N ARG A 219 0.40 13.83 -0.84
CA ARG A 219 -0.13 15.11 -0.33
C ARG A 219 -0.20 15.15 1.19
N MET A 220 -0.54 14.04 1.83
CA MET A 220 -0.52 13.93 3.30
C MET A 220 0.87 14.25 3.88
N LEU A 221 1.94 14.01 3.11
CA LEU A 221 3.31 14.18 3.54
C LEU A 221 3.95 15.48 3.05
N HIS A 222 3.23 16.30 2.28
CA HIS A 222 3.76 17.51 1.65
C HIS A 222 4.29 18.54 2.66
N ASN A 223 3.62 18.67 3.81
CA ASN A 223 3.95 19.68 4.83
C ASN A 223 4.89 19.15 5.92
N VAL A 224 5.43 17.95 5.76
CA VAL A 224 6.40 17.40 6.72
C VAL A 224 7.75 18.08 6.48
N SER A 225 8.10 19.01 7.36
CA SER A 225 9.34 19.80 7.29
C SER A 225 10.57 19.07 7.83
N ASP A 226 10.38 18.20 8.81
CA ASP A 226 11.47 17.62 9.60
C ASP A 226 11.12 16.24 10.16
N LYS A 227 12.16 15.50 10.56
CA LYS A 227 12.04 14.13 11.07
C LYS A 227 11.24 14.06 12.37
N HIS A 228 11.32 15.07 13.24
CA HIS A 228 10.62 15.05 14.52
C HIS A 228 9.10 15.13 14.29
N SER A 229 8.67 16.11 13.48
CA SER A 229 7.28 16.26 13.06
C SER A 229 6.75 14.99 12.37
N LEU A 230 7.57 14.31 11.58
CA LEU A 230 7.19 13.05 10.94
C LEU A 230 6.92 11.93 11.95
N ILE A 231 7.80 11.75 12.93
CA ILE A 231 7.69 10.69 13.96
C ILE A 231 6.49 10.95 14.87
N GLU A 232 6.22 12.21 15.21
CA GLU A 232 5.07 12.57 16.03
C GLU A 232 3.75 12.41 15.28
N THR A 233 3.73 12.57 13.96
CA THR A 233 2.47 12.63 13.19
C THR A 233 2.13 11.32 12.51
N PHE A 234 3.13 10.49 12.18
CA PHE A 234 2.99 9.32 11.33
C PHE A 234 3.72 8.08 11.88
N PRO A 235 3.29 6.86 11.52
CA PRO A 235 3.97 5.63 11.86
C PRO A 235 5.24 5.48 11.00
N TRP A 236 6.31 6.19 11.36
CA TRP A 236 7.54 6.31 10.56
C TRP A 236 8.15 4.96 10.14
N TRP A 237 8.05 3.94 11.01
CA TRP A 237 8.55 2.59 10.74
C TRP A 237 7.80 1.86 9.61
N GLN A 238 6.54 2.24 9.31
CA GLN A 238 5.75 1.71 8.19
C GLN A 238 5.80 2.58 6.93
N LEU A 239 6.44 3.75 6.99
CA LEU A 239 6.26 4.77 5.96
C LEU A 239 7.01 4.45 4.66
N VAL A 240 8.17 3.78 4.74
CA VAL A 240 8.99 3.43 3.58
C VAL A 240 8.21 2.64 2.51
N PRO A 241 7.52 1.52 2.81
CA PRO A 241 6.75 0.80 1.79
C PRO A 241 5.57 1.61 1.23
N TYR A 242 4.96 2.49 2.01
CA TYR A 242 3.90 3.39 1.52
C TYR A 242 4.46 4.38 0.51
N LEU A 243 5.60 5.00 0.83
CA LEU A 243 6.31 5.94 -0.04
C LEU A 243 6.82 5.27 -1.32
N VAL A 244 7.38 4.07 -1.22
CA VAL A 244 7.83 3.30 -2.40
C VAL A 244 6.65 2.96 -3.31
N CYS A 245 5.54 2.51 -2.73
CA CYS A 245 4.33 2.22 -3.50
C CYS A 245 3.80 3.48 -4.19
N ALA A 246 3.62 4.58 -3.46
CA ALA A 246 3.10 5.83 -4.02
C ALA A 246 4.04 6.38 -5.10
N CYS A 247 5.33 6.49 -4.81
CA CYS A 247 6.31 7.01 -5.76
C CYS A 247 6.42 6.14 -7.02
N SER A 248 6.43 4.81 -6.90
CA SER A 248 6.47 3.93 -8.07
C SER A 248 5.22 4.05 -8.94
N VAL A 249 4.03 4.13 -8.33
CA VAL A 249 2.78 4.36 -9.07
C VAL A 249 2.80 5.70 -9.80
N LEU A 250 3.23 6.78 -9.14
CA LEU A 250 3.26 8.12 -9.73
C LEU A 250 4.29 8.23 -10.87
N LEU A 251 5.48 7.64 -10.70
CA LEU A 251 6.51 7.61 -11.74
C LEU A 251 6.06 6.79 -12.96
N VAL A 252 5.35 5.68 -12.74
CA VAL A 252 4.79 4.87 -13.83
C VAL A 252 3.65 5.62 -14.51
N ALA A 253 2.76 6.25 -13.74
CA ALA A 253 1.63 7.00 -14.27
C ALA A 253 2.06 8.18 -15.15
N GLY A 254 3.06 8.96 -14.71
CA GLY A 254 3.62 10.06 -15.50
C GLY A 254 4.25 9.63 -16.83
N LYS A 255 4.52 8.33 -17.00
CA LYS A 255 5.09 7.73 -18.22
C LYS A 255 4.06 7.01 -19.08
N CYS A 256 3.13 6.28 -18.46
CA CYS A 256 2.23 5.37 -19.14
C CYS A 256 0.90 6.00 -19.57
N VAL A 257 0.47 7.11 -18.96
CA VAL A 257 -0.78 7.78 -19.33
C VAL A 257 -0.49 8.72 -20.51
N PRO A 258 -1.04 8.44 -21.72
CA PRO A 258 -0.88 9.34 -22.85
C PRO A 258 -1.54 10.69 -22.54
N PRO A 259 -1.03 11.82 -23.04
CA PRO A 259 -1.69 13.11 -22.89
C PRO A 259 -3.00 13.08 -23.69
N SER A 260 -4.13 12.83 -23.02
CA SER A 260 -5.45 12.91 -23.63
C SER A 260 -5.89 14.38 -23.63
N SER A 261 -5.64 15.07 -24.75
CA SER A 261 -6.06 16.46 -25.02
C SER A 261 -5.50 17.52 -24.05
N GLU A 262 -5.54 18.79 -24.46
CA GLU A 262 -4.78 19.93 -23.91
C GLU A 262 -5.01 20.29 -22.40
N GLY A 263 -5.73 19.46 -21.64
CA GLY A 263 -5.89 19.57 -20.18
C GLY A 263 -5.06 18.58 -19.34
N ASP A 264 -4.41 17.58 -19.95
CA ASP A 264 -3.75 16.46 -19.23
C ASP A 264 -2.28 16.71 -18.83
N GLN A 265 -1.64 17.77 -19.33
CA GLN A 265 -0.26 18.12 -18.94
C GLN A 265 -0.13 18.38 -17.43
N ILE A 266 -1.18 18.99 -16.84
CA ILE A 266 -1.28 19.25 -15.40
C ILE A 266 -1.22 17.92 -14.61
N SER A 267 -1.75 16.82 -15.15
CA SER A 267 -1.75 15.52 -14.47
C SER A 267 -0.35 14.88 -14.41
N LYS A 268 0.44 15.00 -15.48
CA LYS A 268 1.82 14.46 -15.51
C LYS A 268 2.74 15.25 -14.57
N GLU A 269 2.73 16.58 -14.69
CA GLU A 269 3.51 17.46 -13.82
C GLU A 269 3.14 17.26 -12.35
N GLN A 270 1.86 17.12 -12.04
CA GLN A 270 1.39 16.82 -10.69
C GLN A 270 1.90 15.46 -10.19
N CYS A 271 1.92 14.42 -11.02
CA CYS A 271 2.47 13.12 -10.65
C CYS A 271 3.97 13.20 -10.35
N GLU A 272 4.73 13.96 -11.15
CA GLU A 272 6.17 14.17 -10.94
C GLU A 272 6.44 14.99 -9.67
N ALA A 273 5.65 16.03 -9.41
CA ALA A 273 5.71 16.82 -8.18
C ALA A 273 5.38 15.96 -6.95
N ASP A 274 4.31 15.18 -6.99
CA ASP A 274 3.93 14.27 -5.90
C ASP A 274 4.98 13.16 -5.67
N ALA A 275 5.58 12.61 -6.74
CA ALA A 275 6.67 11.66 -6.63
C ALA A 275 7.91 12.30 -5.98
N THR A 276 8.22 13.55 -6.34
CA THR A 276 9.30 14.32 -5.73
C THR A 276 9.05 14.53 -4.23
N ASN A 277 7.80 14.81 -3.84
CA ASN A 277 7.42 14.92 -2.43
C ASN A 277 7.71 13.60 -1.67
N CYS A 278 7.34 12.45 -2.24
CA CYS A 278 7.67 11.16 -1.65
C CYS A 278 9.18 10.93 -1.51
N MET A 279 9.96 11.27 -2.54
CA MET A 279 11.43 11.12 -2.50
C MET A 279 12.07 12.01 -1.44
N ARG A 280 11.61 13.26 -1.28
CA ARG A 280 12.09 14.17 -0.23
C ARG A 280 11.92 13.56 1.17
N VAL A 281 10.78 12.94 1.44
CA VAL A 281 10.54 12.27 2.74
C VAL A 281 11.40 11.01 2.90
N LEU A 282 11.58 10.22 1.83
CA LEU A 282 12.50 9.07 1.87
C LEU A 282 13.94 9.49 2.15
N ASP A 283 14.39 10.61 1.59
CA ASP A 283 15.72 11.15 1.84
C ASP A 283 15.90 11.59 3.30
N ALA A 284 14.91 12.25 3.88
CA ALA A 284 14.90 12.59 5.29
C ALA A 284 14.99 11.33 6.19
N LEU A 285 14.33 10.24 5.81
CA LEU A 285 14.39 8.96 6.53
C LEU A 285 15.72 8.22 6.32
N SER A 286 16.39 8.40 5.17
CA SER A 286 17.60 7.69 4.78
C SER A 286 18.78 7.89 5.73
N VAL A 287 18.81 9.02 6.45
CA VAL A 287 19.82 9.34 7.47
C VAL A 287 19.87 8.29 8.58
N SER A 288 18.72 7.68 8.91
CA SER A 288 18.60 6.71 10.00
C SER A 288 18.08 5.34 9.56
N SER A 289 17.83 5.14 8.27
CA SER A 289 17.20 3.92 7.75
C SER A 289 17.85 3.48 6.44
N VAL A 290 18.62 2.38 6.52
CA VAL A 290 19.22 1.73 5.35
C VAL A 290 18.14 1.32 4.31
N PRO A 291 16.99 0.74 4.70
CA PRO A 291 15.90 0.48 3.76
C PRO A 291 15.42 1.73 3.03
N ALA A 292 15.29 2.87 3.71
CA ALA A 292 14.87 4.13 3.08
C ALA A 292 15.93 4.62 2.08
N LYS A 293 17.22 4.52 2.42
CA LYS A 293 18.32 4.83 1.50
C LYS A 293 18.27 3.98 0.23
N ASN A 294 18.12 2.67 0.38
CA ASN A 294 18.05 1.74 -0.75
C ASN A 294 16.82 2.01 -1.63
N ALA A 295 15.67 2.26 -1.01
CA ALA A 295 14.44 2.63 -1.70
C ALA A 295 14.60 3.93 -2.52
N ALA A 296 15.22 4.96 -1.95
CA ALA A 296 15.46 6.22 -2.63
C ALA A 296 16.40 6.06 -3.84
N VAL A 297 17.44 5.22 -3.73
CA VAL A 297 18.33 4.90 -4.86
C VAL A 297 17.56 4.20 -5.97
N MET A 298 16.77 3.17 -5.63
CA MET A 298 15.97 2.41 -6.60
C MET A 298 14.95 3.29 -7.34
N LEU A 299 14.23 4.17 -6.63
CA LEU A 299 13.24 5.07 -7.24
C LEU A 299 13.87 6.11 -8.15
N ARG A 300 15.05 6.64 -7.80
CA ARG A 300 15.80 7.54 -8.70
C ARG A 300 16.28 6.84 -9.95
N ALA A 301 16.72 5.58 -9.84
CA ALA A 301 17.08 4.79 -11.02
C ALA A 301 15.86 4.59 -11.95
N LEU A 302 14.68 4.32 -11.38
CA LEU A 302 13.43 4.25 -12.16
C LEU A 302 13.06 5.58 -12.81
N GLN A 303 13.30 6.70 -12.13
CA GLN A 303 13.09 8.04 -12.68
C GLN A 303 14.07 8.33 -13.84
N SER A 304 15.35 7.96 -13.69
CA SER A 304 16.42 8.27 -14.66
C SER A 304 16.52 7.31 -15.84
N TYR A 305 15.98 6.08 -15.74
CA TYR A 305 16.02 5.06 -16.80
C TYR A 305 15.57 5.58 -18.18
N GLU A 306 14.75 6.62 -18.20
CA GLU A 306 14.28 7.25 -19.44
C GLU A 306 15.27 8.24 -20.05
N LYS A 307 16.05 8.99 -19.25
CA LYS A 307 17.07 9.91 -19.80
C LYS A 307 18.12 9.19 -20.66
N LEU A 308 18.34 7.90 -20.38
CA LEU A 308 19.23 7.03 -21.15
C LEU A 308 18.54 6.39 -22.37
N ALA A 309 17.25 6.09 -22.30
CA ALA A 309 16.49 5.51 -23.42
C ALA A 309 16.03 6.56 -24.46
N SER A 310 15.88 7.83 -24.05
CA SER A 310 15.53 8.96 -24.92
C SER A 310 16.76 9.70 -25.47
N ALA A 311 17.98 9.32 -25.08
CA ALA A 311 19.18 9.79 -25.76
C ALA A 311 19.20 9.16 -27.16
N PRO A 312 19.27 9.94 -28.26
CA PRO A 312 19.49 9.34 -29.57
C PRO A 312 20.77 8.52 -29.49
N SER A 313 20.69 7.24 -29.87
CA SER A 313 21.83 6.34 -29.90
C SER A 313 22.94 6.96 -30.76
N ALA A 314 23.89 7.63 -30.12
CA ALA A 314 25.10 8.15 -30.76
C ALA A 314 26.13 7.03 -30.97
N VAL A 315 25.66 5.80 -31.24
CA VAL A 315 26.50 4.59 -31.40
C VAL A 315 26.20 3.86 -32.71
N GLN A 316 25.75 4.57 -33.75
CA GLN A 316 25.70 4.02 -35.12
C GLN A 316 26.26 4.94 -36.21
N ALA A 317 26.96 6.03 -35.86
CA ALA A 317 27.50 6.98 -36.84
C ALA A 317 29.04 6.93 -37.03
N VAL A 318 29.75 5.91 -36.52
CA VAL A 318 31.22 5.85 -36.66
C VAL A 318 31.72 4.70 -37.56
N ASP A 319 30.91 3.69 -37.91
CA ASP A 319 31.46 2.51 -38.62
C ASP A 319 31.06 2.32 -40.09
N THR A 320 30.27 3.20 -40.71
CA THR A 320 29.98 3.09 -42.15
C THR A 320 30.97 3.84 -43.06
N GLN A 321 31.78 4.77 -42.53
CA GLN A 321 32.81 5.44 -43.33
C GLN A 321 34.19 4.73 -43.27
N SER A 322 34.46 3.94 -42.25
CA SER A 322 35.69 3.13 -42.13
C SER A 322 35.65 1.90 -43.05
N LEU A 323 34.50 1.23 -43.14
CA LEU A 323 34.32 0.00 -43.96
C LEU A 323 34.30 0.27 -45.48
N HIS A 324 33.84 1.44 -45.94
CA HIS A 324 33.85 1.78 -47.38
C HIS A 324 35.25 2.14 -47.91
N LYS A 325 36.13 2.71 -47.08
CA LYS A 325 37.51 3.01 -47.51
C LYS A 325 38.37 1.75 -47.63
N THR A 326 38.18 0.75 -46.77
CA THR A 326 38.96 -0.50 -46.82
C THR A 326 38.56 -1.39 -48.00
N GLN A 327 37.28 -1.43 -48.39
CA GLN A 327 36.85 -2.21 -49.56
C GLN A 327 37.22 -1.58 -50.91
N GLN A 328 37.39 -0.26 -50.98
CA GLN A 328 37.80 0.41 -52.21
C GLN A 328 39.32 0.31 -52.46
N GLN A 329 40.12 0.20 -51.39
CA GLN A 329 41.58 -0.02 -51.50
C GLN A 329 41.96 -1.46 -51.88
N GLN A 330 41.16 -2.46 -51.53
CA GLN A 330 41.40 -3.86 -51.93
C GLN A 330 40.99 -4.20 -53.37
N ARG A 331 40.13 -3.39 -54.01
CA ARG A 331 39.79 -3.59 -55.44
C ARG A 331 40.82 -3.00 -56.40
N LEU A 332 41.68 -2.08 -55.96
CA LEU A 332 42.70 -1.46 -56.80
C LEU A 332 44.05 -2.21 -56.78
N SER A 333 44.29 -3.10 -55.80
CA SER A 333 45.53 -3.88 -55.68
C SER A 333 45.44 -5.30 -56.27
N GLY A 334 44.30 -5.69 -56.86
CA GLY A 334 44.07 -7.01 -57.46
C GLY A 334 44.07 -7.04 -58.99
N GLN A 335 44.51 -5.97 -59.67
CA GLN A 335 44.54 -5.87 -61.14
C GLN A 335 45.91 -5.47 -61.72
N GLN A 336 47.02 -5.84 -61.07
CA GLN A 336 48.35 -5.80 -61.69
C GLN A 336 49.03 -7.16 -61.61
#